data_AF-A0A7Y1TQQ3-F1
#
_entry.id   AF-A0A7Y1TQQ3-F1
#
_cell.length_a   1.000
_cell.length_b   1.000
_cell.length_c   1.000
_cell.angle_alpha   90.00
_cell.angle_beta   90.00
_cell.angle_gamma   90.00
#
_symmetry.space_group_name_H-M   'P 1'
#
loop_
_entity.id
_entity.type
_entity.pdbx_description
1 polymer ?
#
loop_
_entity_poly.entity_id
_entity_poly.type
_entity_poly.pdbx_seq_one_letter_code
_entity_poly.pdbx_strand_id
1 'polypeptide(L)'
;METLEHLLAGLSEVHGRLLALPDDAFAERYALLLQRDALRDKVAEHHQGFDESRSTEDLIAELDALRDRARLIEKDRIDVVKQHGGGSWGAAAGADGWGAVQLNASIEEAQGLPKIRTRIGRIKGILMDRETDVTER
;
A
#
# COMPACT_ATOMS: atom_id res chain seq x y z
N MET A 1 28.19 -0.41 0.30
CA MET A 1 26.77 -0.02 0.23
C MET A 1 26.01 -1.22 -0.30
N GLU A 2 25.06 -1.75 0.47
CA GLU A 2 24.06 -2.70 -0.05
C GLU A 2 23.21 -1.94 -1.10
N THR A 3 22.92 -2.56 -2.25
CA THR A 3 22.08 -1.95 -3.29
C THR A 3 20.61 -2.33 -3.07
N LEU A 4 19.67 -1.53 -3.58
CA LEU A 4 18.23 -1.83 -3.50
C LEU A 4 17.92 -3.21 -4.08
N GLU A 5 18.56 -3.58 -5.20
CA GLU A 5 18.42 -4.91 -5.82
C GLU A 5 18.86 -6.04 -4.88
N HIS A 6 19.95 -5.85 -4.14
CA HIS A 6 20.42 -6.82 -3.15
C HIS A 6 19.43 -6.97 -1.99
N LEU A 7 18.86 -5.86 -1.50
CA LEU A 7 17.85 -5.89 -0.44
C LEU A 7 16.55 -6.57 -0.89
N LEU A 8 16.11 -6.32 -2.13
CA LEU A 8 14.93 -6.98 -2.72
C LEU A 8 15.16 -8.47 -2.95
N ALA A 9 16.36 -8.87 -3.41
CA ALA A 9 16.74 -10.27 -3.53
C ALA A 9 16.71 -10.97 -2.16
N GLY A 10 17.25 -10.33 -1.12
CA GLY A 10 17.21 -10.85 0.26
C GLY A 10 15.78 -10.99 0.79
N LEU A 11 14.88 -10.04 0.51
CA LEU A 11 13.46 -10.16 0.87
C LEU A 11 12.78 -11.34 0.17
N SER A 12 13.06 -11.53 -1.11
CA SER A 12 12.54 -12.66 -1.89
C SER A 12 13.02 -14.00 -1.32
N GLU A 13 14.30 -14.10 -0.97
CA GLU A 13 14.89 -15.29 -0.36
C GLU A 13 14.24 -15.62 0.99
N VAL A 14 14.12 -14.62 1.89
CA VAL A 14 13.48 -14.81 3.19
C VAL A 14 12.01 -15.21 3.03
N HIS A 15 11.30 -14.66 2.05
CA HIS A 15 9.93 -15.06 1.76
C HIS A 15 9.84 -16.51 1.27
N GLY A 16 10.75 -16.94 0.38
CA GLY A 16 10.84 -18.33 -0.06
C GLY A 16 11.08 -19.30 1.10
N ARG A 17 11.96 -18.93 2.04
CA ARG A 17 12.25 -19.74 3.24
C ARG A 17 11.07 -19.80 4.20
N LEU A 18 10.32 -18.70 4.38
CA LEU A 18 9.10 -18.67 5.18
C LEU A 18 7.99 -19.58 4.61
N LEU A 19 7.88 -19.68 3.29
CA LEU A 19 6.92 -20.56 2.61
C LEU A 19 7.30 -22.04 2.69
N ALA A 20 8.60 -22.34 2.71
CA ALA A 20 9.11 -23.71 2.78
C ALA A 20 9.13 -24.29 4.21
N LEU A 21 8.94 -23.45 5.24
CA LEU A 21 8.97 -23.88 6.64
C LEU A 21 7.70 -24.64 7.04
N PRO A 22 7.82 -25.81 7.68
CA PRO A 22 6.69 -26.50 8.27
C PRO A 22 6.07 -25.68 9.42
N ASP A 23 4.81 -25.95 9.74
CA ASP A 23 4.01 -25.14 10.67
C ASP A 23 4.54 -25.17 12.11
N ASP A 24 5.25 -26.24 12.49
CA ASP A 24 5.84 -26.45 13.82
C ASP A 24 7.22 -25.79 14.02
N ALA A 25 7.83 -25.27 12.94
CA ALA A 25 9.13 -24.58 12.99
C ALA A 25 9.01 -23.12 13.47
N PHE A 26 8.42 -22.92 14.66
CA PHE A 26 8.11 -21.61 15.21
C PHE A 26 9.33 -20.71 15.40
N ALA A 27 10.43 -21.25 15.95
CA ALA A 27 11.64 -20.48 16.22
C ALA A 27 12.31 -19.97 14.93
N GLU A 28 12.40 -20.82 13.91
CA GLU A 28 12.96 -20.45 12.60
C GLU A 28 12.06 -19.45 11.86
N ARG A 29 10.73 -19.64 11.96
CA ARG A 29 9.76 -18.68 11.42
C ARG A 29 9.92 -17.31 12.06
N TYR A 30 10.03 -17.24 13.39
CA TYR A 30 10.24 -15.98 14.11
C TYR A 30 11.54 -15.28 13.71
N ALA A 31 12.65 -16.03 13.61
CA ALA A 31 13.93 -15.48 13.17
C ALA A 31 13.87 -14.89 11.75
N LEU A 32 13.21 -15.59 10.82
CA LEU A 32 13.02 -15.09 9.45
C LEU A 32 12.07 -13.90 9.38
N LEU A 33 11.06 -13.82 10.23
CA LEU A 33 10.20 -12.64 10.32
C LEU A 33 10.99 -11.42 10.78
N LEU A 34 11.85 -11.56 11.80
CA LEU A 34 12.76 -10.49 12.23
C LEU A 34 13.71 -10.07 11.09
N GLN A 35 14.28 -11.03 10.37
CA GLN A 35 15.17 -10.75 9.24
C GLN A 35 14.43 -10.02 8.11
N ARG A 36 13.19 -10.43 7.81
CA ARG A 36 12.33 -9.77 6.82
C ARG A 36 12.03 -8.33 7.22
N ASP A 37 11.72 -8.09 8.50
CA ASP A 37 11.37 -6.76 8.98
C ASP A 37 12.60 -5.84 8.96
N ALA A 38 13.78 -6.32 9.37
CA ALA A 38 15.04 -5.57 9.23
C ALA A 38 15.38 -5.24 7.75
N LEU A 39 15.12 -6.15 6.81
CA LEU A 39 15.31 -5.89 5.38
C LEU A 39 14.29 -4.87 4.85
N ARG A 40 13.06 -4.89 5.34
CA ARG A 40 12.04 -3.89 5.01
C ARG A 40 12.43 -2.50 5.49
N ASP A 41 12.99 -2.39 6.69
CA ASP A 41 13.46 -1.13 7.24
C ASP A 41 14.58 -0.54 6.38
N LYS A 42 15.57 -1.36 5.99
CA LYS A 42 16.65 -0.93 5.07
C LYS A 42 16.13 -0.49 3.70
N VAL A 43 15.14 -1.20 3.15
CA VAL A 43 14.50 -0.79 1.88
C VAL A 43 13.77 0.55 2.06
N ALA A 44 13.10 0.75 3.19
CA ALA A 44 12.42 2.00 3.51
C ALA A 44 13.41 3.18 3.62
N GLU A 45 14.57 2.98 4.24
CA GLU A 45 15.67 3.95 4.33
C GLU A 45 16.21 4.33 2.95
N HIS A 46 16.43 3.35 2.07
CA HIS A 46 16.85 3.61 0.69
C HIS A 46 15.84 4.45 -0.09
N HIS A 47 14.55 4.16 0.07
CA HIS A 47 13.49 4.98 -0.51
C HIS A 47 13.43 6.38 0.12
N GLN A 48 13.85 6.54 1.38
CA GLN A 48 13.78 7.83 2.08
C GLN A 48 14.87 8.76 1.56
N GLY A 49 16.11 8.27 1.53
CA GLY A 49 17.22 9.02 0.93
C GLY A 49 16.99 9.34 -0.55
N PHE A 50 16.32 8.45 -1.29
CA PHE A 50 15.93 8.73 -2.67
C PHE A 50 14.90 9.87 -2.77
N ASP A 51 13.79 9.81 -2.02
CA ASP A 51 12.78 10.87 -2.08
C ASP A 51 13.29 12.20 -1.54
N GLU A 52 14.13 12.20 -0.50
CA GLU A 52 14.78 13.39 0.03
C GLU A 52 15.70 14.06 -1.00
N SER A 53 16.32 13.27 -1.89
CA SER A 53 17.18 13.78 -2.98
C SER A 53 16.41 14.35 -4.19
N ARG A 54 15.10 14.10 -4.28
CA ARG A 54 14.28 14.55 -5.41
C ARG A 54 13.89 16.02 -5.28
N SER A 55 13.68 16.66 -6.44
CA SER A 55 13.19 18.03 -6.50
C SER A 55 11.80 18.16 -5.88
N THR A 56 11.49 19.34 -5.34
CA THR A 56 10.16 19.62 -4.77
C THR A 56 9.10 19.55 -5.86
N GLU A 57 9.41 19.99 -7.08
CA GLU A 57 8.54 19.94 -8.24
C GLU A 57 8.16 18.51 -8.62
N ASP A 58 9.12 17.57 -8.64
CA ASP A 58 8.86 16.16 -8.95
C ASP A 58 7.97 15.50 -7.88
N LEU A 59 8.14 15.90 -6.62
CA LEU A 59 7.34 15.38 -5.51
C LEU A 59 5.90 15.93 -5.56
N ILE A 60 5.71 17.20 -5.91
CA ILE A 60 4.38 17.80 -6.12
C ILE A 60 3.68 17.11 -7.30
N ALA A 61 4.37 16.94 -8.43
CA ALA A 61 3.80 16.29 -9.61
C ALA A 61 3.37 14.84 -9.32
N GLU A 62 4.19 14.10 -8.57
CA GLU A 62 3.81 12.75 -8.12
C GLU A 62 2.64 12.78 -7.14
N LEU A 63 2.63 13.72 -6.19
CA LEU A 63 1.54 13.86 -5.22
C LEU A 63 0.20 14.09 -5.92
N ASP A 64 0.16 14.95 -6.92
CA ASP A 64 -1.06 15.24 -7.69
C ASP A 64 -1.51 14.03 -8.50
N ALA A 65 -0.58 13.34 -9.19
CA ALA A 65 -0.90 12.11 -9.91
C ALA A 65 -1.44 11.00 -8.99
N LEU A 66 -0.91 10.87 -7.77
CA LEU A 66 -1.38 9.89 -6.79
C LEU A 66 -2.75 10.26 -6.23
N ARG A 67 -3.02 11.56 -6.00
CA ARG A 67 -4.35 12.05 -5.58
C ARG A 67 -5.39 11.75 -6.65
N ASP A 68 -5.09 12.01 -7.92
CA ASP A 68 -6.02 11.74 -9.02
C ASP A 68 -6.29 10.24 -9.17
N ARG A 69 -5.26 9.40 -9.02
CA ARG A 69 -5.42 7.95 -9.02
C ARG A 69 -6.27 7.46 -7.85
N ALA A 70 -6.09 8.02 -6.65
CA ALA A 70 -6.92 7.69 -5.50
C ALA A 70 -8.40 8.10 -5.73
N ARG A 71 -8.64 9.30 -6.27
CA ARG A 71 -9.99 9.78 -6.63
C ARG A 71 -10.66 8.88 -7.68
N LEU A 72 -9.91 8.41 -8.67
CA LEU A 72 -10.43 7.49 -9.70
C LEU A 72 -10.89 6.16 -9.07
N ILE A 73 -10.05 5.56 -8.23
CA ILE A 73 -10.38 4.31 -7.52
C ILE A 73 -11.62 4.51 -6.63
N GLU A 74 -11.70 5.62 -5.91
CA GLU A 74 -12.84 5.94 -5.06
C GLU A 74 -14.13 6.19 -5.87
N LYS A 75 -14.02 6.75 -7.07
CA LYS A 75 -15.14 6.91 -8.00
C LYS A 75 -15.61 5.55 -8.53
N ASP A 76 -14.69 4.70 -8.98
CA ASP A 76 -15.00 3.36 -9.47
C ASP A 76 -15.71 2.53 -8.38
N ARG A 77 -15.33 2.70 -7.11
CA ARG A 77 -16.04 2.12 -5.94
C ARG A 77 -17.51 2.57 -5.89
N ILE A 78 -17.76 3.88 -6.03
CA ILE A 78 -19.14 4.42 -6.00
C ILE A 78 -19.97 3.83 -7.14
N ASP A 79 -19.39 3.66 -8.32
CA ASP A 79 -20.09 3.12 -9.49
C ASP A 79 -20.42 1.62 -9.31
N VAL A 80 -19.50 0.81 -8.77
CA VAL A 80 -19.76 -0.61 -8.43
C VAL A 80 -20.86 -0.73 -7.38
N VAL A 81 -20.81 0.06 -6.31
CA VAL A 81 -21.83 0.07 -5.24
C VAL A 81 -23.20 0.49 -5.78
N LYS A 82 -23.27 1.51 -6.65
CA LYS A 82 -24.53 1.93 -7.28
C LYS A 82 -25.10 0.86 -8.22
N GLN A 83 -24.24 0.18 -8.99
CA GLN A 83 -24.67 -0.89 -9.90
C GLN A 83 -25.16 -2.14 -9.15
N HIS A 84 -24.53 -2.50 -8.04
CA HIS A 84 -24.91 -3.68 -7.24
C HIS A 84 -26.01 -3.40 -6.21
N GLY A 85 -26.18 -2.13 -5.81
CA GLY A 85 -27.25 -1.70 -4.90
C GLY A 85 -28.56 -1.30 -5.60
N GLY A 86 -28.53 -1.05 -6.92
CA GLY A 86 -29.67 -0.51 -7.67
C GLY A 86 -30.51 -1.51 -8.46
N GLY A 87 -30.09 -2.77 -8.59
CA GLY A 87 -30.80 -3.72 -9.45
C GLY A 87 -30.59 -5.17 -9.05
N SER A 88 -31.70 -5.81 -8.66
CA SER A 88 -31.87 -7.27 -8.63
C SER A 88 -31.20 -8.06 -7.50
N TRP A 89 -31.69 -7.96 -6.26
CA TRP A 89 -31.69 -9.12 -5.33
C TRP A 89 -33.00 -9.14 -4.53
N GLY A 90 -34.03 -9.70 -5.16
CA GLY A 90 -35.10 -10.34 -4.40
C GLY A 90 -34.56 -11.58 -3.71
N ALA A 91 -34.98 -11.80 -2.47
CA ALA A 91 -34.89 -13.04 -1.71
C ALA A 91 -33.48 -13.54 -1.29
N ALA A 92 -32.81 -12.80 -0.40
CA ALA A 92 -32.03 -13.39 0.69
C ALA A 92 -31.78 -12.32 1.78
N ALA A 93 -32.80 -12.05 2.59
CA ALA A 93 -32.65 -11.32 3.84
C ALA A 93 -31.74 -12.14 4.77
N GLY A 94 -30.52 -11.67 5.04
CA GLY A 94 -29.61 -12.32 5.99
C GLY A 94 -28.11 -12.04 5.87
N ALA A 95 -27.64 -11.26 4.89
CA ALA A 95 -26.22 -10.87 4.80
C ALA A 95 -26.09 -9.33 4.75
N ASP A 96 -26.48 -8.70 5.84
CA ASP A 96 -26.45 -7.26 6.09
C ASP A 96 -25.05 -6.67 5.86
N GLY A 97 -24.94 -5.59 5.07
CA GLY A 97 -23.86 -4.56 5.07
C GLY A 97 -22.39 -5.00 4.95
N TRP A 98 -21.96 -5.92 5.80
CA TRP A 98 -20.67 -6.59 5.87
C TRP A 98 -20.20 -7.17 4.54
N GLY A 99 -21.09 -7.80 3.77
CA GLY A 99 -20.73 -8.33 2.45
C GLY A 99 -20.29 -7.24 1.46
N ALA A 100 -20.96 -6.09 1.47
CA ALA A 100 -20.60 -4.93 0.64
C ALA A 100 -19.34 -4.22 1.16
N VAL A 101 -19.15 -4.17 2.48
CA VAL A 101 -17.92 -3.62 3.11
C VAL A 101 -16.70 -4.49 2.77
N GLN A 102 -16.84 -5.81 2.83
CA GLN A 102 -15.75 -6.75 2.55
C GLN A 102 -15.40 -6.79 1.06
N LEU A 103 -16.38 -6.61 0.17
CA LEU A 103 -16.15 -6.43 -1.27
C LEU A 103 -15.42 -5.11 -1.58
N ASN A 104 -15.76 -4.02 -0.89
CA ASN A 104 -15.05 -2.75 -1.05
C ASN A 104 -13.61 -2.83 -0.55
N ALA A 105 -13.38 -3.45 0.62
CA ALA A 105 -12.04 -3.64 1.15
C ALA A 105 -11.16 -4.47 0.20
N SER A 106 -11.72 -5.54 -0.40
CA SER A 106 -10.98 -6.37 -1.36
C SER A 106 -10.71 -5.66 -2.69
N ILE A 107 -11.62 -4.80 -3.17
CA ILE A 107 -11.39 -3.94 -4.34
C ILE A 107 -10.31 -2.89 -4.05
N GLU A 108 -10.34 -2.24 -2.89
CA GLU A 108 -9.32 -1.26 -2.47
C GLU A 108 -7.93 -1.90 -2.36
N GLU A 109 -7.85 -3.11 -1.79
CA GLU A 109 -6.64 -3.92 -1.71
C GLU A 109 -6.13 -4.31 -3.11
N ALA A 110 -7.02 -4.79 -3.99
CA ALA A 110 -6.69 -5.22 -5.35
C ALA A 110 -6.24 -4.06 -6.26
N GLN A 111 -6.85 -2.88 -6.10
CA GLN A 111 -6.49 -1.67 -6.85
C GLN A 111 -5.31 -0.91 -6.22
N GLY A 112 -4.82 -1.37 -5.06
CA GLY A 112 -3.61 -0.85 -4.41
C GLY A 112 -3.81 0.49 -3.70
N LEU A 113 -5.04 0.86 -3.35
CA LEU A 113 -5.35 2.12 -2.67
C LEU A 113 -4.60 2.31 -1.34
N PRO A 114 -4.41 1.28 -0.49
CA PRO A 114 -3.59 1.40 0.72
C PRO A 114 -2.14 1.82 0.42
N LYS A 115 -1.55 1.30 -0.67
CA LYS A 115 -0.19 1.66 -1.09
C LYS A 115 -0.12 3.09 -1.59
N ILE A 116 -1.12 3.53 -2.36
CA ILE A 116 -1.24 4.92 -2.84
C ILE A 116 -1.35 5.88 -1.67
N ARG A 117 -2.23 5.60 -0.69
CA ARG A 117 -2.39 6.42 0.52
C ARG A 117 -1.10 6.51 1.35
N THR A 118 -0.40 5.40 1.51
CA THR A 118 0.90 5.36 2.20
C THR A 118 1.93 6.25 1.50
N ARG A 119 1.99 6.19 0.16
CA ARG A 119 2.90 7.02 -0.64
C ARG A 119 2.56 8.51 -0.56
N ILE A 120 1.27 8.86 -0.64
CA ILE A 120 0.78 10.24 -0.45
C ILE A 120 1.23 10.78 0.91
N GLY A 121 1.05 10.00 1.99
CA GLY A 121 1.46 10.40 3.34
C GLY A 121 2.96 10.68 3.44
N ARG A 122 3.79 9.82 2.84
CA ARG A 122 5.25 9.98 2.80
C ARG A 122 5.68 11.25 2.08
N ILE A 123 5.15 11.49 0.86
CA ILE A 123 5.49 12.69 0.08
C ILE A 123 5.03 13.95 0.80
N LYS A 124 3.83 13.93 1.42
CA LYS A 124 3.34 15.05 2.25
C LYS A 124 4.30 15.36 3.39
N GLY A 125 4.81 14.34 4.11
CA GLY A 125 5.80 14.53 5.17
C GLY A 125 7.04 15.26 4.68
N ILE A 126 7.64 14.79 3.58
CA ILE A 126 8.84 15.41 2.99
C ILE A 126 8.59 16.86 2.56
N LEU A 127 7.43 17.13 1.93
CA LEU A 127 7.08 18.49 1.50
C LEU A 127 6.83 19.43 2.68
N MET A 128 6.23 18.92 3.77
CA MET A 128 6.05 19.68 5.02
C MET A 128 7.39 20.01 5.67
N ASP A 129 8.33 19.06 5.70
CA ASP A 129 9.69 19.27 6.21
C ASP A 129 10.47 20.31 5.39
N ARG A 130 10.08 20.52 4.13
CA ARG A 130 10.61 21.54 3.22
C ARG A 130 9.83 22.87 3.26
N GLU A 131 8.93 23.05 4.23
CA GLU A 131 8.05 24.23 4.36
C GLU A 131 7.21 24.52 3.10
N THR A 132 6.97 23.51 2.27
CA THR A 132 6.15 23.64 1.07
C THR A 132 4.69 23.45 1.44
N ASP A 133 3.81 24.35 0.97
CA ASP A 133 2.37 24.23 1.22
C ASP A 133 1.80 23.01 0.47
N VAL A 134 1.31 22.05 1.25
CA VAL A 134 0.77 20.76 0.76
C VAL A 134 -0.76 20.70 0.84
N THR A 135 -1.41 21.83 1.15
CA THR A 135 -2.87 21.90 1.26
C THR A 135 -3.56 21.35 0.02
N GLU A 136 -4.69 20.68 0.26
CA GLU A 136 -5.43 19.96 -0.77
C GLU A 136 -5.91 20.94 -1.85
N ARG A 137 -5.34 20.83 -3.05
CA ARG A 137 -5.89 21.40 -4.28
C ARG A 137 -6.89 20.45 -4.93
#